data_AF-A0A931MNH4-F1
#
_entry.id   AF-A0A931MNH4-F1
#
_cell.length_a   1.000
_cell.length_b   1.000
_cell.length_c   1.000
_cell.angle_alpha   90.00
_cell.angle_beta   90.00
_cell.angle_gamma   90.00
#
_symmetry.space_group_name_H-M   'P 1'
#
loop_
_entity.id
_entity.type
_entity.pdbx_description
1 polymer ?
#
loop_
_entity_poly.entity_id
_entity_poly.type
_entity_poly.pdbx_seq_one_letter_code
_entity_poly.pdbx_strand_id
1 'polypeptide(L)'
;MSRRVRFDEGGSAGDRFVRVFVRFVVLGYLFYLVPVIGYMPTAAAVTAGWWTPLAVTAIVGSALAMGAATFHPDVRCLRRTAAANAWLFVAVTVLWWPAWNGGHIAGDDYLWLTLVPGLPALSAVAAWRSWRPFAYLAVVEVLVHATDRIVRDIPVGDHALPSFAFIATYSMMFVGAATIGLAAGRTLDATIATTHATAS
;
A
#
# COMPACT_ATOMS: atom_id res chain seq x y z
N MET A 1 38.27 23.91 24.43
CA MET A 1 36.85 23.75 24.81
C MET A 1 36.09 23.19 23.61
N SER A 2 36.08 21.86 23.47
CA SER A 2 35.53 21.14 22.31
C SER A 2 34.03 20.93 22.49
N ARG A 3 33.22 21.48 21.58
CA ARG A 3 31.76 21.38 21.58
C ARG A 3 31.39 19.98 21.08
N ARG A 4 31.10 19.04 21.98
CA ARG A 4 30.49 17.74 21.62
C ARG A 4 29.18 18.02 20.90
N VAL A 5 29.13 17.74 19.61
CA VAL A 5 27.88 17.70 18.85
C VAL A 5 27.11 16.49 19.36
N ARG A 6 26.16 16.73 20.27
CA ARG A 6 25.21 15.73 20.76
C ARG A 6 24.22 15.45 19.64
N PHE A 7 24.46 14.41 18.84
CA PHE A 7 23.46 13.83 17.95
C PHE A 7 22.51 12.96 18.78
N ASP A 8 21.52 13.57 19.42
CA ASP A 8 20.58 12.79 20.25
C ASP A 8 19.12 13.25 20.15
N GLU A 9 18.71 13.92 19.06
CA GLU A 9 17.33 14.47 18.98
C GLU A 9 16.56 14.17 17.68
N GLY A 10 16.98 13.20 16.87
CA GLY A 10 16.18 12.74 15.73
C GLY A 10 16.54 11.31 15.35
N GLY A 11 15.55 10.42 15.26
CA GLY A 11 15.73 8.98 15.05
C GLY A 11 16.67 8.57 13.90
N SER A 12 17.02 7.28 13.85
CA SER A 12 18.02 6.73 12.90
C SER A 12 17.76 7.19 11.46
N ALA A 13 18.81 7.31 10.64
CA ALA A 13 18.65 7.69 9.23
C ALA A 13 17.71 6.74 8.46
N GLY A 14 17.65 5.47 8.84
CA GLY A 14 16.66 4.47 8.42
C GLY A 14 15.22 4.86 8.76
N ASP A 15 14.95 5.45 9.93
CA ASP A 15 13.62 5.98 10.26
C ASP A 15 13.29 7.19 9.38
N ARG A 16 14.27 8.04 9.07
CA ARG A 16 14.08 9.15 8.11
C ARG A 16 13.77 8.63 6.71
N PHE A 17 14.44 7.59 6.24
CA PHE A 17 14.14 6.95 4.94
C PHE A 17 12.73 6.38 4.90
N VAL A 18 12.31 5.65 5.95
CA VAL A 18 10.95 5.11 6.04
C VAL A 18 9.90 6.23 6.00
N ARG A 19 10.15 7.36 6.66
CA ARG A 19 9.24 8.52 6.63
C ARG A 19 9.10 9.12 5.23
N VAL A 20 10.22 9.31 4.52
CA VAL A 20 10.20 9.84 3.14
C VAL A 20 9.49 8.86 2.21
N PHE A 21 9.78 7.56 2.34
CA PHE A 21 9.10 6.52 1.59
C PHE A 21 7.58 6.53 1.82
N VAL A 22 7.14 6.61 3.08
CA VAL A 22 5.70 6.69 3.39
C VAL A 22 5.06 7.94 2.81
N ARG A 23 5.72 9.10 2.88
CA ARG A 23 5.19 10.33 2.24
C ARG A 23 5.00 10.16 0.74
N PHE A 24 5.96 9.49 0.07
CA PHE A 24 5.83 9.14 -1.34
C PHE A 24 4.62 8.21 -1.59
N VAL A 25 4.40 7.20 -0.75
CA VAL A 25 3.22 6.33 -0.85
C VAL A 25 1.91 7.10 -0.67
N VAL A 26 1.86 8.03 0.29
CA VAL A 26 0.68 8.89 0.52
C VAL A 26 0.40 9.79 -0.69
N LEU A 27 1.43 10.37 -1.30
CA LEU A 27 1.25 11.09 -2.57
C LEU A 27 0.68 10.18 -3.65
N GLY A 28 1.15 8.93 -3.73
CA GLY A 28 0.58 7.90 -4.61
C GLY A 28 -0.92 7.74 -4.41
N TYR A 29 -1.40 7.61 -3.16
CA TYR A 29 -2.83 7.57 -2.86
C TYR A 29 -3.59 8.79 -3.36
N LEU A 30 -3.04 10.00 -3.16
CA LEU A 30 -3.70 11.23 -3.60
C LEU A 30 -3.77 11.34 -5.13
N PHE A 31 -2.70 10.94 -5.83
CA PHE A 31 -2.70 10.93 -7.30
C PHE A 31 -3.65 9.87 -7.87
N TYR A 32 -3.68 8.66 -7.30
CA TYR A 32 -4.58 7.59 -7.72
C TYR A 32 -6.06 7.90 -7.42
N LEU A 33 -6.35 8.83 -6.52
CA LEU A 33 -7.73 9.25 -6.26
C LEU A 33 -8.39 9.86 -7.50
N VAL A 34 -7.61 10.54 -8.35
CA VAL A 34 -8.11 11.19 -9.57
C VAL A 34 -8.77 10.19 -10.53
N PRO A 35 -8.10 9.11 -11.00
CA PRO A 35 -8.75 8.11 -11.83
C PRO A 35 -9.82 7.32 -11.05
N VAL A 36 -9.59 7.00 -9.78
CA VAL A 36 -10.56 6.24 -8.96
C VAL A 36 -11.92 6.92 -8.90
N ILE A 37 -11.97 8.25 -8.73
CA ILE A 37 -13.22 9.02 -8.72
C ILE A 37 -14.04 8.79 -10.01
N GLY A 38 -13.37 8.70 -11.17
CA GLY A 38 -14.04 8.44 -12.44
C GLY A 38 -14.73 7.08 -12.51
N TYR A 39 -14.20 6.07 -11.81
CA TYR A 39 -14.73 4.69 -11.79
C TYR A 39 -15.66 4.40 -10.59
N MET A 40 -15.83 5.34 -9.66
CA MET A 40 -16.75 5.17 -8.52
C MET A 40 -18.22 4.95 -8.94
N PRO A 41 -18.77 5.66 -9.94
CA PRO A 41 -20.16 5.45 -10.36
C PRO A 41 -20.42 4.02 -10.85
N THR A 42 -19.47 3.43 -11.56
CA THR A 42 -19.54 2.06 -12.05
C THR A 42 -19.62 1.05 -10.89
N ALA A 43 -18.80 1.23 -9.87
CA ALA A 43 -18.87 0.38 -8.67
C ALA A 43 -20.17 0.62 -7.86
N ALA A 44 -20.65 1.86 -7.79
CA ALA A 44 -21.88 2.20 -7.06
C ALA A 44 -23.14 1.60 -7.70
N ALA A 45 -23.14 1.33 -9.01
CA ALA A 45 -24.27 0.68 -9.70
C ALA A 45 -24.50 -0.77 -9.24
N VAL A 46 -23.44 -1.44 -8.77
CA VAL A 46 -23.47 -2.88 -8.41
C VAL A 46 -23.25 -3.14 -6.92
N THR A 47 -23.08 -2.09 -6.11
CA THR A 47 -22.85 -2.23 -4.67
C THR A 47 -23.84 -1.42 -3.86
N ALA A 48 -24.07 -1.82 -2.61
CA ALA A 48 -24.85 -1.06 -1.66
C ALA A 48 -24.22 0.34 -1.44
N GLY A 49 -25.06 1.38 -1.36
CA GLY A 49 -24.60 2.77 -1.30
C GLY A 49 -23.71 3.15 -0.11
N TRP A 50 -23.65 2.31 0.93
CA TRP A 50 -22.74 2.49 2.08
C TRP A 50 -21.31 2.03 1.78
N TRP A 51 -21.11 1.14 0.81
CA TRP A 51 -19.82 0.47 0.62
C TRP A 51 -18.77 1.42 0.07
N THR A 52 -19.05 2.14 -1.02
CA THR A 52 -18.10 3.10 -1.61
C THR A 52 -17.63 4.18 -0.62
N PRO A 53 -18.50 4.91 0.10
CA PRO A 53 -18.03 5.91 1.07
C PRO A 53 -17.23 5.28 2.21
N LEU A 54 -17.61 4.09 2.69
CA LEU A 54 -16.84 3.36 3.71
C LEU A 54 -15.45 2.96 3.18
N ALA A 55 -15.40 2.40 1.96
CA ALA A 55 -14.18 1.97 1.30
C ALA A 55 -13.19 3.13 1.09
N VAL A 56 -13.67 4.24 0.54
CA VAL A 56 -12.88 5.46 0.34
C VAL A 56 -12.38 6.01 1.68
N THR A 57 -13.25 6.10 2.68
CA THR A 57 -12.86 6.60 4.01
C THR A 57 -11.82 5.70 4.67
N ALA A 58 -11.99 4.37 4.59
CA ALA A 58 -11.07 3.41 5.17
C ALA A 58 -9.70 3.46 4.47
N ILE A 59 -9.65 3.50 3.14
CA ILE A 59 -8.41 3.46 2.38
C ILE A 59 -7.69 4.81 2.42
N VAL A 60 -8.37 5.88 2.01
CA VAL A 60 -7.79 7.23 1.93
C VAL A 60 -7.58 7.80 3.34
N GLY A 61 -8.55 7.64 4.24
CA GLY A 61 -8.42 8.14 5.62
C GLY A 61 -7.27 7.47 6.37
N SER A 62 -7.07 6.16 6.21
CA SER A 62 -5.91 5.50 6.81
C SER A 62 -4.59 5.87 6.14
N ALA A 63 -4.57 6.16 4.84
CA ALA A 63 -3.39 6.71 4.16
C ALA A 63 -3.02 8.10 4.68
N LEU A 64 -4.02 8.97 4.91
CA LEU A 64 -3.81 10.29 5.51
C LEU A 64 -3.31 10.18 6.96
N ALA A 65 -3.88 9.27 7.76
CA ALA A 65 -3.40 8.99 9.12
C ALA A 65 -1.94 8.48 9.11
N MET A 66 -1.59 7.63 8.14
CA MET A 66 -0.23 7.18 7.91
C MET A 66 0.70 8.34 7.52
N GLY A 67 0.25 9.27 6.68
CA GLY A 67 0.97 10.50 6.34
C GLY A 67 1.23 11.40 7.54
N ALA A 68 0.21 11.60 8.38
CA ALA A 68 0.32 12.35 9.62
C ALA A 68 1.33 11.70 10.60
N ALA A 69 1.32 10.37 10.69
CA ALA A 69 2.26 9.63 11.53
C ALA A 69 3.74 9.81 11.11
N THR A 70 4.01 10.29 9.89
CA THR A 70 5.38 10.63 9.46
C THR A 70 5.98 11.83 10.20
N PHE A 71 5.16 12.66 10.84
CA PHE A 71 5.60 13.77 11.70
C PHE A 71 5.70 13.38 13.17
N HIS A 72 5.19 12.20 13.55
CA HIS A 72 5.22 11.72 14.92
C HIS A 72 6.63 11.24 15.32
N PRO A 73 7.17 11.57 16.51
CA PRO A 73 8.52 11.18 16.91
C PRO A 73 8.76 9.66 16.89
N ASP A 74 7.77 8.89 17.34
CA ASP A 74 7.84 7.42 17.36
C ASP A 74 7.51 6.80 15.99
N VAL A 75 8.51 6.15 15.36
CA VAL A 75 8.35 5.42 14.09
C VAL A 75 7.42 4.21 14.20
N ARG A 76 7.19 3.68 15.41
CA ARG A 76 6.24 2.58 15.63
C ARG A 76 4.82 3.02 15.32
N CYS A 77 4.49 4.30 15.55
CA CYS A 77 3.20 4.88 15.17
C CYS A 77 3.00 4.79 13.65
N LEU A 78 3.99 5.24 12.87
CA LEU A 78 4.00 5.12 11.41
C LEU A 78 3.82 3.67 10.94
N ARG A 79 4.57 2.73 11.53
CA ARG A 79 4.47 1.30 11.16
C ARG A 79 3.08 0.72 11.46
N ARG A 80 2.47 1.11 12.58
CA ARG A 80 1.11 0.68 12.96
C ARG A 80 0.06 1.26 12.01
N THR A 81 0.14 2.54 11.67
CA THR A 81 -0.79 3.16 10.71
C THR A 81 -0.63 2.57 9.30
N ALA A 82 0.60 2.24 8.90
CA ALA A 82 0.87 1.57 7.63
C ALA A 82 0.29 0.14 7.60
N ALA A 83 0.43 -0.61 8.70
CA ALA A 83 -0.19 -1.93 8.84
C ALA A 83 -1.72 -1.83 8.82
N ALA A 84 -2.29 -0.82 9.50
CA ALA A 84 -3.73 -0.58 9.51
C ALA A 84 -4.26 -0.26 8.11
N ASN A 85 -3.55 0.56 7.33
CA ASN A 85 -3.91 0.84 5.95
C ASN A 85 -3.93 -0.43 5.08
N ALA A 86 -2.90 -1.28 5.18
CA ALA A 86 -2.85 -2.56 4.47
C ALA A 86 -4.03 -3.48 4.87
N TRP A 87 -4.32 -3.62 6.16
CA TRP A 87 -5.44 -4.46 6.61
C TRP A 87 -6.82 -3.90 6.25
N LEU A 88 -6.99 -2.58 6.33
CA LEU A 88 -8.25 -1.92 5.93
C LEU A 88 -8.54 -2.12 4.45
N PHE A 89 -7.51 -2.13 3.60
CA PHE A 89 -7.69 -2.46 2.19
C PHE A 89 -8.28 -3.87 2.02
N VAL A 90 -7.67 -4.87 2.63
CA VAL A 90 -8.18 -6.26 2.59
C VAL A 90 -9.60 -6.33 3.13
N ALA A 91 -9.87 -5.69 4.28
CA ALA A 91 -11.18 -5.69 4.90
C ALA A 91 -12.25 -5.10 3.97
N VAL A 92 -11.95 -3.97 3.30
CA VAL A 92 -12.85 -3.33 2.33
C VAL A 92 -13.09 -4.20 1.11
N THR A 93 -12.05 -4.85 0.58
CA THR A 93 -12.19 -5.77 -0.55
C THR A 93 -13.06 -6.97 -0.19
N VAL A 94 -12.88 -7.55 1.00
CA VAL A 94 -13.75 -8.65 1.47
C VAL A 94 -15.18 -8.17 1.72
N LEU A 95 -15.34 -6.98 2.30
CA LEU A 95 -16.62 -6.35 2.60
C LEU A 95 -17.40 -5.95 1.34
N TRP A 96 -16.76 -5.97 0.17
CA TRP A 96 -17.44 -5.81 -1.11
C TRP A 96 -18.43 -6.94 -1.39
N TRP A 97 -18.10 -8.19 -1.04
CA TRP A 97 -18.94 -9.36 -1.30
C TRP A 97 -20.35 -9.26 -0.71
N PRO A 98 -20.54 -8.92 0.58
CA PRO A 98 -21.87 -8.71 1.13
C PRO A 98 -22.53 -7.40 0.66
N ALA A 99 -21.77 -6.45 0.10
CA ALA A 99 -22.31 -5.23 -0.46
C ALA A 99 -22.79 -5.39 -1.91
N TRP A 100 -22.30 -6.41 -2.61
CA TRP A 100 -22.63 -6.68 -4.00
C TRP A 100 -24.10 -7.09 -4.16
N ASN A 101 -24.80 -6.49 -5.13
CA ASN A 101 -26.22 -6.74 -5.39
C ASN A 101 -26.48 -7.83 -6.46
N GLY A 102 -25.42 -8.50 -6.95
CA GLY A 102 -25.50 -9.49 -8.03
C GLY A 102 -25.48 -8.89 -9.45
N GLY A 103 -25.41 -7.56 -9.58
CA GLY A 103 -25.29 -6.87 -10.86
C GLY A 103 -23.89 -7.00 -11.45
N HIS A 104 -23.79 -6.76 -12.76
CA HIS A 104 -22.53 -6.86 -13.50
C HIS A 104 -22.12 -5.51 -14.09
N ILE A 105 -20.83 -5.33 -14.26
CA ILE A 105 -20.23 -4.17 -14.92
C ILE A 105 -19.88 -4.55 -16.37
N ALA A 106 -19.92 -3.58 -17.29
CA ALA A 106 -19.53 -3.80 -18.67
C ALA A 106 -18.09 -4.36 -18.78
N GLY A 107 -17.85 -5.19 -19.79
CA GLY A 107 -16.55 -5.84 -20.01
C GLY A 107 -15.39 -4.86 -20.22
N ASP A 108 -15.67 -3.62 -20.58
CA ASP A 108 -14.67 -2.59 -20.89
C ASP A 108 -14.29 -1.76 -19.65
N ASP A 109 -15.14 -1.84 -18.61
CA ASP A 109 -14.99 -1.18 -17.33
C ASP A 109 -14.33 -2.12 -16.30
N TYR A 110 -14.01 -1.58 -15.12
CA TYR A 110 -13.43 -2.34 -14.02
C TYR A 110 -13.78 -1.74 -12.66
N LEU A 111 -13.71 -2.55 -11.61
CA LEU A 111 -13.81 -2.06 -10.25
C LEU A 111 -12.58 -1.21 -9.94
N TRP A 112 -12.81 0.00 -9.43
CA TRP A 112 -11.73 0.93 -9.08
C TRP A 112 -10.73 0.36 -8.05
N LEU A 113 -11.10 -0.67 -7.29
CA LEU A 113 -10.18 -1.39 -6.39
C LEU A 113 -8.97 -1.98 -7.13
N THR A 114 -9.12 -2.35 -8.41
CA THR A 114 -8.05 -2.91 -9.26
C THR A 114 -6.93 -1.92 -9.55
N LEU A 115 -7.18 -0.61 -9.40
CA LEU A 115 -6.19 0.42 -9.68
C LEU A 115 -5.18 0.61 -8.54
N VAL A 116 -5.56 0.24 -7.32
CA VAL A 116 -4.85 0.62 -6.10
C VAL A 116 -4.13 -0.49 -5.34
N PRO A 117 -4.11 -1.79 -5.71
CA PRO A 117 -3.58 -2.86 -4.84
C PRO A 117 -2.07 -2.72 -4.53
N GLY A 118 -1.31 -2.04 -5.40
CA GLY A 118 0.10 -1.75 -5.16
C GLY A 118 0.37 -0.77 -4.02
N LEU A 119 -0.52 0.20 -3.77
CA LEU A 119 -0.35 1.22 -2.71
C LEU A 119 -0.42 0.66 -1.27
N PRO A 120 -1.40 -0.19 -0.90
CA PRO A 120 -1.43 -0.83 0.40
C PRO A 120 -0.32 -1.88 0.52
N ALA A 121 0.16 -2.47 -0.58
CA ALA A 121 1.34 -3.33 -0.56
C ALA A 121 2.63 -2.54 -0.26
N LEU A 122 2.79 -1.34 -0.81
CA LEU A 122 3.88 -0.44 -0.42
C LEU A 122 3.76 0.00 1.04
N SER A 123 2.54 0.20 1.53
CA SER A 123 2.28 0.46 2.95
C SER A 123 2.69 -0.73 3.83
N ALA A 124 2.43 -1.97 3.36
CA ALA A 124 2.90 -3.19 4.00
C ALA A 124 4.44 -3.28 4.04
N VAL A 125 5.16 -2.75 3.04
CA VAL A 125 6.64 -2.66 3.07
C VAL A 125 7.13 -1.74 4.20
N ALA A 126 6.42 -0.64 4.47
CA ALA A 126 6.76 0.24 5.60
C ALA A 126 6.46 -0.43 6.96
N ALA A 127 5.40 -1.23 7.02
CA ALA A 127 4.95 -1.88 8.24
C ALA A 127 5.77 -3.13 8.62
N TRP A 128 5.96 -4.04 7.67
CA TRP A 128 6.49 -5.37 7.90
C TRP A 128 7.92 -5.53 7.39
N ARG A 129 8.61 -6.55 7.89
CA ARG A 129 9.95 -6.93 7.44
C ARG A 129 9.86 -8.24 6.65
N SER A 130 10.91 -8.53 5.88
CA SER A 130 11.08 -9.81 5.16
C SER A 130 10.03 -10.02 4.06
N TRP A 131 9.65 -11.27 3.80
CA TRP A 131 8.81 -11.70 2.67
C TRP A 131 7.32 -11.32 2.78
N ARG A 132 6.86 -10.85 3.94
CA ARG A 132 5.44 -10.59 4.22
C ARG A 132 4.75 -9.62 3.25
N PRO A 133 5.36 -8.49 2.83
CA PRO A 133 4.73 -7.60 1.85
C PRO A 133 4.49 -8.25 0.49
N PHE A 134 5.33 -9.20 0.08
CA PHE A 134 5.15 -9.95 -1.17
C PHE A 134 3.97 -10.92 -1.08
N ALA A 135 3.86 -11.64 0.04
CA ALA A 135 2.73 -12.52 0.27
C ALA A 135 1.41 -11.75 0.37
N TYR A 136 1.43 -10.61 1.05
CA TYR A 136 0.30 -9.69 1.09
C TYR A 136 -0.09 -9.21 -0.31
N LEU A 137 0.88 -8.77 -1.11
CA LEU A 137 0.62 -8.33 -2.47
C LEU A 137 -0.03 -9.47 -3.28
N ALA A 138 0.53 -10.67 -3.24
CA ALA A 138 -0.03 -11.83 -3.95
C ALA A 138 -1.49 -12.11 -3.56
N VAL A 139 -1.79 -12.10 -2.26
CA VAL A 139 -3.16 -12.32 -1.75
C VAL A 139 -4.11 -11.22 -2.23
N VAL A 140 -3.68 -9.96 -2.15
CA VAL A 140 -4.50 -8.81 -2.54
C VAL A 140 -4.77 -8.78 -4.04
N GLU A 141 -3.75 -9.02 -4.86
CA GLU A 141 -3.87 -9.10 -6.32
C GLU A 141 -4.88 -10.18 -6.72
N VAL A 142 -4.75 -11.39 -6.14
CA VAL A 142 -5.71 -12.47 -6.38
C VAL A 142 -7.12 -12.06 -5.97
N LEU A 143 -7.28 -11.48 -4.77
CA LEU A 143 -8.60 -11.12 -4.25
C LEU A 143 -9.29 -10.05 -5.10
N VAL A 144 -8.58 -8.97 -5.44
CA VAL A 144 -9.14 -7.83 -6.19
C VAL A 144 -9.46 -8.24 -7.62
N HIS A 145 -8.56 -8.95 -8.30
CA HIS A 145 -8.78 -9.34 -9.69
C HIS A 145 -9.76 -10.52 -9.84
N ALA A 146 -9.86 -11.42 -8.86
CA ALA A 146 -10.95 -12.39 -8.83
C ALA A 146 -12.31 -11.69 -8.69
N THR A 147 -12.39 -10.70 -7.81
CA THR A 147 -13.61 -9.90 -7.61
C THR A 147 -13.99 -9.13 -8.89
N ASP A 148 -13.03 -8.47 -9.52
CA ASP A 148 -13.23 -7.75 -10.79
C ASP A 148 -13.70 -8.69 -11.92
N ARG A 149 -13.12 -9.89 -11.99
CA ARG A 149 -13.52 -10.87 -13.00
C ARG A 149 -14.95 -11.34 -12.81
N ILE A 150 -15.35 -11.58 -11.56
CA ILE A 150 -16.70 -12.06 -11.23
C ILE A 150 -17.74 -11.00 -11.55
N VAL A 151 -17.50 -9.74 -11.17
CA VAL A 151 -18.47 -8.67 -11.47
C VAL A 151 -18.55 -8.33 -12.95
N ARG A 152 -17.51 -8.62 -13.74
CA ARG A 152 -17.51 -8.41 -15.21
C ARG A 152 -17.97 -9.64 -15.99
N ASP A 153 -18.33 -10.73 -15.31
CA ASP A 153 -18.71 -12.03 -15.91
C ASP A 153 -17.72 -12.51 -16.98
N ILE A 154 -16.41 -12.32 -16.74
CA ILE A 154 -15.39 -12.66 -17.74
C ILE A 154 -15.09 -14.16 -17.65
N PRO A 155 -15.31 -14.95 -18.73
CA PRO A 155 -15.05 -16.39 -18.73
C PRO A 155 -13.62 -16.70 -18.34
N VAL A 156 -13.38 -17.69 -17.49
CA VAL A 156 -12.03 -18.17 -17.11
C VAL A 156 -11.41 -18.92 -18.29
N GLY A 157 -11.00 -18.19 -19.34
CA GLY A 157 -10.30 -18.71 -20.51
C GLY A 157 -8.80 -18.38 -20.51
N ASP A 158 -8.12 -18.70 -21.62
CA ASP A 158 -6.65 -18.71 -21.82
C ASP A 158 -5.91 -17.38 -21.51
N HIS A 159 -6.63 -16.29 -21.29
CA HIS A 159 -6.07 -14.95 -21.08
C HIS A 159 -6.12 -14.51 -19.61
N ALA A 160 -6.68 -15.31 -18.70
CA ALA A 160 -6.71 -14.99 -17.27
C ALA A 160 -5.29 -14.93 -16.68
N LEU A 161 -4.51 -16.00 -16.83
CA LEU A 161 -3.16 -16.12 -16.28
C LEU A 161 -2.23 -14.97 -16.72
N PRO A 162 -2.16 -14.62 -18.02
CA PRO A 162 -1.33 -13.50 -18.48
C PRO A 162 -1.69 -12.16 -17.83
N SER A 163 -2.98 -11.86 -17.64
CA SER A 163 -3.42 -10.61 -17.01
C SER A 163 -3.04 -10.55 -15.53
N PHE A 164 -3.26 -11.63 -14.77
CA PHE A 164 -2.81 -11.71 -13.37
C PHE A 164 -1.28 -11.60 -13.27
N ALA A 165 -0.55 -12.28 -14.15
CA ALA A 165 0.91 -12.24 -14.16
C ALA A 165 1.46 -10.85 -14.48
N PHE A 166 0.86 -10.13 -15.43
CA PHE A 166 1.28 -8.79 -15.82
C PHE A 166 1.11 -7.79 -14.65
N ILE A 167 -0.07 -7.78 -14.02
CA ILE A 167 -0.37 -6.82 -12.94
C ILE A 167 0.43 -7.17 -11.68
N ALA A 168 0.54 -8.46 -11.35
CA ALA A 168 1.41 -8.92 -10.27
C ALA A 168 2.87 -8.51 -10.52
N THR A 169 3.38 -8.64 -11.75
CA THR A 169 4.76 -8.24 -12.09
C THR A 169 4.97 -6.74 -11.92
N TYR A 170 4.01 -5.92 -12.35
CA TYR A 170 4.08 -4.46 -12.20
C TYR A 170 4.14 -4.07 -10.72
N SER A 171 3.20 -4.53 -9.89
CA SER A 171 3.18 -4.24 -8.45
C SER A 171 4.40 -4.82 -7.72
N MET A 172 4.85 -6.01 -8.12
CA MET A 172 6.01 -6.68 -7.51
C MET A 172 7.31 -5.92 -7.78
N MET A 173 7.45 -5.27 -8.94
CA MET A 173 8.61 -4.41 -9.23
C MET A 173 8.72 -3.27 -8.21
N PHE A 174 7.63 -2.56 -7.92
CA PHE A 174 7.65 -1.46 -6.95
C PHE A 174 7.87 -1.93 -5.52
N VAL A 175 7.21 -3.03 -5.11
CA VAL A 175 7.40 -3.64 -3.79
C VAL A 175 8.84 -4.15 -3.61
N GLY A 176 9.41 -4.75 -4.64
CA GLY A 176 10.80 -5.20 -4.68
C GLY A 176 11.77 -4.04 -4.55
N ALA A 177 11.63 -3.01 -5.38
CA ALA A 177 12.46 -1.80 -5.34
C ALA A 177 12.40 -1.11 -3.98
N ALA A 178 11.20 -0.96 -3.41
CA ALA A 178 11.02 -0.38 -2.08
C ALA A 178 11.68 -1.22 -0.97
N THR A 179 11.52 -2.55 -1.03
CA THR A 179 12.10 -3.47 -0.05
C THR A 179 13.63 -3.43 -0.08
N ILE A 180 14.22 -3.46 -1.27
CA ILE A 180 15.69 -3.38 -1.46
C ILE A 180 16.20 -2.02 -1.03
N GLY A 181 15.55 -0.92 -1.44
CA GLY A 181 15.94 0.44 -1.06
C GLY A 181 15.97 0.65 0.45
N LEU A 182 14.93 0.18 1.16
CA LEU A 182 14.89 0.25 2.62
C LEU A 182 15.89 -0.69 3.30
N ALA A 183 16.22 -1.84 2.69
CA ALA A 183 17.26 -2.72 3.20
C ALA A 183 18.67 -2.12 3.05
N ALA A 184 18.95 -1.49 1.91
CA ALA A 184 20.20 -0.79 1.66
C ALA A 184 20.39 0.38 2.65
N GLY A 185 19.34 1.19 2.87
CA GLY A 185 19.38 2.29 3.85
C GLY A 185 19.72 1.81 5.27
N ARG A 186 19.15 0.68 5.72
CA ARG A 186 19.48 0.09 7.03
C ARG A 186 20.93 -0.40 7.11
N THR A 187 21.46 -0.95 6.03
CA THR A 187 22.85 -1.44 5.98
C THR A 187 23.83 -0.27 6.05
N LEU A 188 23.54 0.82 5.34
CA LEU A 188 24.34 2.04 5.39
C LEU A 188 24.36 2.66 6.79
N ASP A 189 23.20 2.75 7.45
CA ASP A 189 23.08 3.19 8.84
C ASP A 189 23.95 2.38 9.80
N ALA A 190 23.94 1.05 9.67
CA ALA A 190 24.72 0.17 10.51
C ALA A 190 26.23 0.41 10.32
N THR A 191 26.69 0.51 9.07
CA THR A 191 28.11 0.77 8.75
C THR A 191 28.59 2.13 9.26
N ILE A 192 27.75 3.16 9.19
CA ILE A 192 28.06 4.49 9.73
C ILE A 192 28.24 4.40 11.26
N ALA A 193 27.31 3.74 11.95
CA ALA A 193 27.38 3.57 13.40
C ALA A 193 28.63 2.79 13.84
N THR A 194 28.99 1.71 13.15
CA THR A 194 30.20 0.93 13.47
C THR A 194 31.48 1.71 13.22
N THR A 195 31.53 2.52 12.16
CA THR A 195 32.70 3.34 11.83
C THR A 195 32.93 4.40 12.90
N HIS A 196 31.86 5.06 13.36
CA HIS A 196 31.96 6.04 14.44
C HIS A 196 32.39 5.42 15.78
N ALA A 197 31.90 4.22 16.12
CA ALA A 197 32.29 3.54 17.35
C ALA A 197 33.77 3.10 17.36
N THR A 198 34.34 2.81 16.18
CA THR A 198 35.76 2.41 16.06
C THR A 198 36.71 3.62 16.06
N ALA A 199 36.20 4.81 15.73
CA ALA A 199 37.00 6.04 15.66
C ALA A 199 37.04 6.85 16.98
N SER A 200 36.30 6.41 18.00
CA SER A 200 36.26 7.01 19.36
C SER A 200 37.06 6.20 20.36
#